data_AF-A0A661I4M4-F1
#
_entry.id   AF-A0A661I4M4-F1
#
_cell.length_a   1.000
_cell.length_b   1.000
_cell.length_c   1.000
_cell.angle_alpha   90.00
_cell.angle_beta   90.00
_cell.angle_gamma   90.00
#
_symmetry.space_group_name_H-M   'P 1'
#
loop_
_entity.id
_entity.type
_entity.pdbx_description
1 polymer ?
#
loop_
_entity_poly.entity_id
_entity_poly.type
_entity_poly.pdbx_seq_one_letter_code
_entity_poly.pdbx_strand_id
1 'polypeptide(L)'
;REYANSKGVEMGGYSLLSSRWISDEVDVINPETGKRGGMIFGSSPCLCSDWGYDYFRKIKKFFSEIGMQVFENDGSYPGNVCASTTHAHHNGLGDSQWKQFAQIQSLYKWMRARGIYMNVPDFYVNSGTNKTGIGYREVNWSLPRERQAVLGRQNIYDGLWTRIPSMCWTFVPLTQYHGGGAAATMEPLKDHLVDYENQMMQNYGSGVQACYRGPRLYDAPETKDLVVKSIDWYKKYRDILNSDIIHLRRPSGKDWDGFMHVNPQLREKGFAMFFNPTNNEMVREIMLPLYYTGIIETAIVREKEGETKEYKLSRDYSITIKVTIPANSYNWYVIE
;
A
#
# COMPACT_ATOMS: atom_id res chain seq x y z
N ARG A 1 24.72 0.48 -2.36
CA ARG A 1 24.16 0.77 -1.03
C ARG A 1 24.70 2.08 -0.46
N GLU A 2 25.99 2.20 -0.15
CA GLU A 2 26.54 3.42 0.50
C GLU A 2 26.22 4.72 -0.24
N TYR A 3 26.31 4.72 -1.57
CA TYR A 3 25.88 5.85 -2.39
C TYR A 3 24.39 6.19 -2.24
N ALA A 4 23.51 5.19 -2.12
CA ALA A 4 22.08 5.44 -1.90
C ALA A 4 21.84 6.00 -0.50
N ASN A 5 22.53 5.45 0.51
CA ASN A 5 22.41 5.90 1.90
C ASN A 5 22.90 7.35 2.07
N SER A 6 23.95 7.76 1.36
CA SER A 6 24.41 9.16 1.36
C SER A 6 23.41 10.13 0.73
N LYS A 7 22.41 9.60 0.00
CA LYS A 7 21.25 10.34 -0.54
C LYS A 7 19.98 10.15 0.28
N GLY A 8 20.05 9.47 1.44
CA GLY A 8 18.87 9.15 2.26
C GLY A 8 17.92 8.14 1.64
N VAL A 9 18.41 7.31 0.70
CA VAL A 9 17.63 6.27 0.02
C VAL A 9 18.04 4.90 0.55
N GLU A 10 17.07 4.17 1.11
CA GLU A 10 17.26 2.79 1.52
C GLU A 10 17.21 1.86 0.30
N MET A 11 18.16 0.92 0.22
CA MET A 11 18.17 -0.10 -0.83
C MET A 11 17.63 -1.42 -0.33
N GLY A 12 16.94 -2.14 -1.21
CA GLY A 12 16.41 -3.46 -0.91
C GLY A 12 16.60 -4.49 -2.00
N GLY A 13 16.18 -5.71 -1.69
CA GLY A 13 16.13 -6.84 -2.62
C GLY A 13 14.73 -7.41 -2.74
N TYR A 14 14.37 -7.82 -3.95
CA TYR A 14 13.14 -8.56 -4.25
C TYR A 14 13.44 -10.06 -4.28
N SER A 15 12.54 -10.86 -3.71
CA SER A 15 12.53 -12.31 -3.89
C SER A 15 11.14 -12.81 -4.20
N LEU A 16 11.05 -13.79 -5.10
CA LEU A 16 9.82 -14.49 -5.44
C LEU A 16 9.94 -15.94 -4.94
N LEU A 17 9.19 -16.25 -3.88
CA LEU A 17 9.31 -17.52 -3.16
C LEU A 17 8.50 -18.65 -3.81
N SER A 18 7.36 -18.35 -4.42
CA SER A 18 6.45 -19.34 -5.02
C SER A 18 5.98 -18.86 -6.40
N SER A 19 5.12 -19.64 -7.08
CA SER A 19 4.74 -19.49 -8.51
C SER A 19 5.83 -19.86 -9.52
N ARG A 20 6.91 -20.48 -9.05
CA ARG A 20 8.01 -20.99 -9.87
C ARG A 20 8.28 -22.44 -9.51
N TRP A 21 8.64 -23.23 -10.52
CA TRP A 21 9.14 -24.59 -10.34
C TRP A 21 10.63 -24.53 -9.99
N ILE A 22 11.02 -25.20 -8.92
CA ILE A 22 12.44 -25.39 -8.58
C ILE A 22 12.92 -26.73 -9.14
N SER A 23 12.35 -27.83 -8.66
CA SER A 23 12.58 -29.19 -9.17
C SER A 23 11.48 -30.13 -8.66
N ASP A 24 11.40 -31.34 -9.21
CA ASP A 24 10.42 -32.35 -8.76
C ASP A 24 10.70 -32.83 -7.32
N GLU A 25 11.98 -32.77 -6.91
CA GLU A 25 12.44 -33.19 -5.58
C GLU A 25 12.23 -32.11 -4.51
N VAL A 26 12.17 -30.83 -4.89
CA VAL A 26 12.07 -29.69 -3.96
C VAL A 26 10.65 -29.20 -3.77
N ASP A 27 9.86 -29.18 -4.83
CA ASP A 27 8.52 -28.61 -4.81
C ASP A 27 7.58 -29.40 -3.88
N VAL A 28 6.59 -28.69 -3.33
CA VAL A 28 5.55 -29.33 -2.50
C VAL A 28 4.78 -30.38 -3.31
N ILE A 29 4.46 -31.51 -2.68
CA ILE A 29 3.65 -32.56 -3.29
C ILE A 29 2.18 -32.35 -2.94
N ASN A 30 1.33 -32.30 -3.96
CA ASN A 30 -0.11 -32.18 -3.80
C ASN A 30 -0.68 -33.50 -3.24
N PRO A 31 -1.40 -33.46 -2.10
CA PRO A 31 -1.97 -34.67 -1.52
C PRO A 31 -3.03 -35.34 -2.41
N GLU A 32 -3.71 -34.59 -3.28
CA GLU A 32 -4.74 -35.13 -4.18
C GLU A 32 -4.15 -35.86 -5.38
N THR A 33 -3.01 -35.38 -5.91
CA THR A 33 -2.42 -35.92 -7.15
C THR A 33 -1.20 -36.79 -6.91
N GLY A 34 -0.60 -36.73 -5.71
CA GLY A 34 0.67 -37.36 -5.39
C GLY A 34 1.87 -36.80 -6.16
N LYS A 35 1.69 -35.64 -6.83
CA LYS A 35 2.71 -34.99 -7.67
C LYS A 35 2.83 -33.52 -7.31
N ARG A 36 3.91 -32.87 -7.73
CA ARG A 36 4.02 -31.41 -7.65
C ARG A 36 2.94 -30.71 -8.49
N GLY A 37 2.71 -29.43 -8.22
CA GLY A 37 1.75 -28.61 -8.95
C GLY A 37 0.34 -28.65 -8.37
N GLY A 38 -0.58 -27.87 -8.96
CA GLY A 38 -1.97 -27.78 -8.46
C GLY A 38 -2.07 -27.12 -7.09
N MET A 39 -1.04 -26.39 -6.68
CA MET A 39 -1.05 -25.58 -5.47
C MET A 39 -1.76 -24.25 -5.74
N ILE A 40 -1.98 -23.45 -4.68
CA ILE A 40 -2.71 -22.18 -4.75
C ILE A 40 -2.21 -21.27 -5.88
N PHE A 41 -0.89 -21.30 -6.18
CA PHE A 41 -0.24 -20.52 -7.23
C PHE A 41 0.52 -21.39 -8.24
N GLY A 42 0.02 -22.59 -8.53
CA GLY A 42 0.63 -23.53 -9.46
C GLY A 42 1.74 -24.34 -8.82
N SER A 43 2.98 -23.82 -8.84
CA SER A 43 4.17 -24.46 -8.27
C SER A 43 4.70 -23.68 -7.06
N SER A 44 5.29 -24.40 -6.11
CA SER A 44 5.92 -23.81 -4.93
C SER A 44 7.00 -24.76 -4.39
N PRO A 45 8.18 -24.25 -4.01
CA PRO A 45 9.12 -25.03 -3.23
C PRO A 45 8.49 -25.41 -1.88
N CYS A 46 8.80 -26.61 -1.39
CA CYS A 46 8.58 -26.93 0.01
C CYS A 46 9.64 -26.19 0.83
N LEU A 47 9.21 -25.29 1.72
CA LEU A 47 10.15 -24.55 2.56
C LEU A 47 10.93 -25.48 3.49
N CYS A 48 10.29 -26.59 3.88
CA CYS A 48 10.87 -27.65 4.69
C CYS A 48 11.68 -28.70 3.90
N SER A 49 12.04 -28.42 2.65
CA SER A 49 13.11 -29.11 1.94
C SER A 49 14.49 -28.54 2.32
N ASP A 50 15.57 -29.26 2.01
CA ASP A 50 16.93 -28.72 2.19
C ASP A 50 17.17 -27.46 1.35
N TRP A 51 16.56 -27.38 0.17
CA TRP A 51 16.61 -26.18 -0.67
C TRP A 51 15.96 -24.98 0.04
N GLY A 52 14.80 -25.17 0.69
CA GLY A 52 14.11 -24.07 1.38
C GLY A 52 14.89 -23.55 2.59
N TYR A 53 15.54 -24.44 3.34
CA TYR A 53 16.47 -24.05 4.41
C TYR A 53 17.69 -23.30 3.86
N ASP A 54 18.28 -23.77 2.77
CA ASP A 54 19.41 -23.13 2.13
C ASP A 54 19.05 -21.75 1.55
N TYR A 55 17.85 -21.62 0.98
CA TYR A 55 17.29 -20.35 0.50
C TYR A 55 17.25 -19.31 1.62
N PHE A 56 16.64 -19.62 2.77
CA PHE A 56 16.57 -18.64 3.87
C PHE A 56 17.94 -18.35 4.49
N ARG A 57 18.83 -19.34 4.55
CA ARG A 57 20.23 -19.12 4.96
C ARG A 57 20.93 -18.14 4.02
N LYS A 58 20.78 -18.29 2.71
CA LYS A 58 21.32 -17.38 1.70
C LYS A 58 20.74 -15.98 1.80
N ILE A 59 19.43 -15.84 2.03
CA ILE A 59 18.81 -14.52 2.27
C ILE A 59 19.42 -13.87 3.52
N LYS A 60 19.48 -14.57 4.66
CA LYS A 60 20.09 -14.04 5.90
C LYS A 60 21.55 -13.64 5.67
N LYS A 61 22.33 -14.45 4.95
CA LYS A 61 23.72 -14.17 4.58
C LYS A 61 23.81 -12.91 3.73
N PHE A 62 23.03 -12.82 2.64
CA PHE A 62 23.00 -11.66 1.74
C PHE A 62 22.70 -10.35 2.50
N PHE A 63 21.67 -10.34 3.34
CA PHE A 63 21.34 -9.15 4.12
C PHE A 63 22.41 -8.80 5.17
N SER A 64 23.06 -9.81 5.76
CA SER A 64 24.12 -9.58 6.76
C SER A 64 25.41 -9.05 6.12
N GLU A 65 25.78 -9.55 4.94
CA GLU A 65 27.05 -9.19 4.28
C GLU A 65 26.92 -7.90 3.45
N ILE A 66 25.79 -7.72 2.75
CA ILE A 66 25.60 -6.58 1.84
C ILE A 66 24.97 -5.38 2.57
N GLY A 67 24.23 -5.62 3.65
CA GLY A 67 23.60 -4.59 4.46
C GLY A 67 22.37 -3.93 3.83
N MET A 68 21.65 -4.64 2.95
CA MET A 68 20.37 -4.16 2.40
C MET A 68 19.36 -3.89 3.52
N GLN A 69 18.52 -2.87 3.35
CA GLN A 69 17.63 -2.33 4.38
C GLN A 69 16.16 -2.66 4.13
N VAL A 70 15.79 -2.96 2.89
CA VAL A 70 14.42 -3.33 2.51
C VAL A 70 14.38 -4.73 1.93
N PHE A 71 13.39 -5.53 2.32
CA PHE A 71 13.11 -6.83 1.72
C PHE A 71 11.70 -6.85 1.15
N GLU A 72 11.59 -7.02 -0.15
CA GLU A 72 10.33 -7.33 -0.81
C GLU A 72 10.25 -8.84 -1.00
N ASN A 73 9.38 -9.51 -0.24
CA ASN A 73 9.19 -10.95 -0.34
C ASN A 73 7.83 -11.25 -0.94
N ASP A 74 7.85 -11.69 -2.18
CA ASP A 74 6.67 -12.08 -2.92
C ASP A 74 6.47 -13.58 -2.86
N GLY A 75 5.22 -14.03 -2.89
CA GLY A 75 4.89 -15.44 -2.87
C GLY A 75 5.07 -16.15 -1.52
N SER A 76 5.04 -15.41 -0.40
CA SER A 76 5.12 -15.94 0.97
C SER A 76 3.85 -16.61 1.47
N TYR A 77 3.19 -17.40 0.62
CA TYR A 77 1.84 -17.85 0.89
C TYR A 77 1.80 -18.84 2.05
N PRO A 78 0.99 -18.57 3.10
CA PRO A 78 0.98 -19.36 4.34
C PRO A 78 0.36 -20.76 4.19
N GLY A 79 0.01 -21.19 2.97
CA GLY A 79 -1.05 -22.19 2.78
C GLY A 79 -0.68 -23.50 2.12
N ASN A 80 0.46 -23.63 1.43
CA ASN A 80 0.72 -24.86 0.68
C ASN A 80 1.10 -26.01 1.63
N VAL A 81 0.26 -27.05 1.63
CA VAL A 81 0.58 -28.33 2.26
C VAL A 81 1.56 -29.11 1.39
N CYS A 82 2.37 -29.98 2.02
CA CYS A 82 3.27 -30.87 1.31
C CYS A 82 3.03 -32.32 1.77
N ALA A 83 2.62 -33.18 0.85
CA ALA A 83 2.44 -34.61 1.10
C ALA A 83 3.76 -35.42 0.98
N SER A 84 4.89 -34.77 0.71
CA SER A 84 6.18 -35.44 0.61
C SER A 84 6.53 -36.16 1.91
N THR A 85 7.00 -37.39 1.81
CA THR A 85 7.58 -38.15 2.93
C THR A 85 9.11 -38.15 2.91
N THR A 86 9.73 -37.47 1.95
CA THR A 86 11.18 -37.43 1.76
C THR A 86 11.80 -36.09 2.10
N HIS A 87 11.00 -35.03 2.28
CA HIS A 87 11.49 -33.71 2.68
C HIS A 87 11.90 -33.73 4.16
N ALA A 88 13.15 -33.36 4.42
CA ALA A 88 13.83 -33.60 5.70
C ALA A 88 13.22 -32.89 6.92
N HIS A 89 12.51 -31.77 6.72
CA HIS A 89 12.14 -30.89 7.83
C HIS A 89 10.65 -30.91 8.16
N HIS A 90 9.86 -31.85 7.63
CA HIS A 90 8.49 -32.12 8.08
C HIS A 90 8.15 -33.61 8.09
N ASN A 91 7.15 -34.03 8.87
CA ASN A 91 6.75 -35.43 9.04
C ASN A 91 5.50 -35.74 8.18
N GLY A 92 5.61 -35.53 6.87
CA GLY A 92 4.51 -35.73 5.94
C GLY A 92 3.45 -34.63 6.00
N LEU A 93 2.23 -34.94 5.55
CA LEU A 93 1.18 -33.95 5.32
C LEU A 93 0.77 -33.19 6.58
N GLY A 94 0.63 -33.90 7.71
CA GLY A 94 -0.02 -33.40 8.93
C GLY A 94 0.66 -32.21 9.62
N ASP A 95 1.97 -32.04 9.45
CA ASP A 95 2.73 -30.92 10.03
C ASP A 95 3.38 -30.00 8.96
N SER A 96 3.25 -30.35 7.68
CA SER A 96 3.93 -29.65 6.57
C SER A 96 3.62 -28.16 6.51
N GLN A 97 2.35 -27.77 6.59
CA GLN A 97 1.94 -26.38 6.50
C GLN A 97 2.45 -25.57 7.70
N TRP A 98 2.30 -26.12 8.91
CA TRP A 98 2.75 -25.47 10.14
C TRP A 98 4.26 -25.24 10.14
N LYS A 99 5.06 -26.24 9.76
CA LYS A 99 6.53 -26.12 9.77
C LYS A 99 7.04 -25.16 8.70
N GLN A 100 6.44 -25.16 7.51
CA GLN A 100 6.76 -24.18 6.46
C GLN A 100 6.43 -22.76 6.93
N PHE A 101 5.27 -22.57 7.57
CA PHE A 101 4.88 -21.29 8.16
C PHE A 101 5.84 -20.85 9.28
N ALA A 102 6.24 -21.74 10.19
CA ALA A 102 7.18 -21.44 11.25
C ALA A 102 8.55 -21.00 10.72
N GLN A 103 9.01 -21.60 9.62
CA GLN A 103 10.27 -21.28 8.99
C GLN A 103 10.28 -19.88 8.36
N ILE A 104 9.23 -19.51 7.63
CA ILE A 104 9.14 -18.16 7.06
C ILE A 104 8.94 -17.09 8.14
N GLN A 105 8.16 -17.38 9.19
CA GLN A 105 8.05 -16.49 10.36
C GLN A 105 9.41 -16.27 11.03
N SER A 106 10.27 -17.29 11.10
CA SER A 106 11.63 -17.16 11.65
C SER A 106 12.47 -16.16 10.86
N LEU A 107 12.35 -16.14 9.52
CA LEU A 107 13.01 -15.14 8.68
C LEU A 107 12.52 -13.73 9.02
N TYR A 108 11.20 -13.52 9.03
CA TYR A 108 10.62 -12.19 9.22
C TYR A 108 10.89 -11.62 10.62
N LYS A 109 10.83 -12.46 11.67
CA LYS A 109 11.24 -12.05 13.03
C LYS A 109 12.71 -11.66 13.06
N TRP A 110 13.58 -12.45 12.41
CA TRP A 110 15.02 -12.16 12.32
C TRP A 110 15.32 -10.84 11.59
N MET A 111 14.59 -10.55 10.51
CA MET A 111 14.70 -9.31 9.75
C MET A 111 14.23 -8.11 10.56
N ARG A 112 13.05 -8.20 11.19
CA ARG A 112 12.51 -7.14 12.04
C ARG A 112 13.45 -6.78 13.18
N ALA A 113 14.05 -7.78 13.84
CA ALA A 113 15.02 -7.58 14.92
C ALA A 113 16.30 -6.85 14.48
N ARG A 114 16.54 -6.73 13.17
CA ARG A 114 17.69 -6.03 12.57
C ARG A 114 17.32 -4.71 11.93
N GLY A 115 16.08 -4.26 12.08
CA GLY A 115 15.59 -3.04 11.44
C GLY A 115 15.45 -3.15 9.91
N ILE A 116 15.42 -4.37 9.35
CA ILE A 116 15.17 -4.57 7.92
C ILE A 116 13.67 -4.39 7.68
N TYR A 117 13.31 -3.42 6.86
CA TYR A 117 11.94 -3.10 6.51
C TYR A 117 11.39 -4.12 5.51
N MET A 118 10.20 -4.66 5.76
CA MET A 118 9.61 -5.71 4.92
C MET A 118 8.35 -5.23 4.20
N ASN A 119 8.36 -5.40 2.87
CA ASN A 119 7.19 -5.26 2.00
C ASN A 119 6.72 -6.66 1.57
N VAL A 120 5.63 -7.13 2.16
CA VAL A 120 5.12 -8.50 1.95
C VAL A 120 3.63 -8.41 1.62
N PRO A 121 3.11 -9.11 0.61
CA PRO A 121 1.68 -9.06 0.28
C PRO A 121 0.82 -9.70 1.35
N ASP A 122 1.25 -10.85 1.90
CA ASP A 122 0.54 -11.61 2.93
C ASP A 122 0.60 -10.99 4.33
N PHE A 123 -0.36 -11.37 5.18
CA PHE A 123 -0.48 -10.85 6.54
C PHE A 123 0.45 -11.56 7.54
N TYR A 124 1.66 -11.02 7.72
CA TYR A 124 2.66 -11.50 8.69
C TYR A 124 3.01 -10.43 9.76
N VAL A 125 2.12 -9.47 10.01
CA VAL A 125 2.38 -8.33 10.91
C VAL A 125 2.77 -8.81 12.31
N ASN A 126 2.08 -9.83 12.84
CA ASN A 126 2.40 -10.46 14.13
C ASN A 126 3.68 -11.32 14.10
N SER A 127 4.32 -11.44 12.94
CA SER A 127 5.53 -12.22 12.69
C SER A 127 6.69 -11.36 12.20
N GLY A 128 6.56 -10.04 12.23
CA GLY A 128 7.64 -9.08 11.99
C GLY A 128 7.47 -8.19 10.76
N THR A 129 6.58 -8.50 9.81
CA THR A 129 6.45 -7.68 8.59
C THR A 129 5.93 -6.29 8.91
N ASN A 130 6.40 -5.28 8.19
CA ASN A 130 6.06 -3.88 8.44
C ASN A 130 4.70 -3.49 7.83
N LYS A 131 4.41 -4.01 6.63
CA LYS A 131 3.21 -3.65 5.88
C LYS A 131 2.71 -4.81 5.02
N THR A 132 1.42 -4.74 4.67
CA THR A 132 0.67 -5.71 3.85
C THR A 132 -0.10 -4.99 2.74
N GLY A 133 -0.46 -5.72 1.67
CA GLY A 133 -1.16 -5.14 0.53
C GLY A 133 -2.57 -4.64 0.89
N ILE A 134 -2.94 -3.46 0.39
CA ILE A 134 -4.28 -2.88 0.54
C ILE A 134 -5.08 -3.05 -0.75
N GLY A 135 -5.78 -4.18 -0.85
CA GLY A 135 -6.51 -4.55 -2.06
C GLY A 135 -5.56 -4.79 -3.24
N TYR A 136 -5.21 -6.06 -3.47
CA TYR A 136 -4.18 -6.43 -4.45
C TYR A 136 -4.72 -7.48 -5.43
N ARG A 137 -5.01 -7.07 -6.66
CA ARG A 137 -5.33 -7.98 -7.77
C ARG A 137 -4.73 -7.43 -9.06
N GLU A 138 -3.80 -8.19 -9.62
CA GLU A 138 -2.89 -7.61 -10.62
C GLU A 138 -3.52 -7.15 -11.92
N VAL A 139 -4.55 -7.86 -12.35
CA VAL A 139 -5.32 -7.52 -13.56
C VAL A 139 -6.14 -6.24 -13.40
N ASN A 140 -6.31 -5.71 -12.18
CA ASN A 140 -7.00 -4.43 -11.98
C ASN A 140 -6.24 -3.26 -12.63
N TRP A 141 -4.92 -3.36 -12.77
CA TRP A 141 -4.10 -2.35 -13.46
C TRP A 141 -4.23 -2.41 -14.99
N SER A 142 -5.00 -3.36 -15.52
CA SER A 142 -5.42 -3.36 -16.93
C SER A 142 -6.70 -2.56 -17.18
N LEU A 143 -7.32 -2.01 -16.13
CA LEU A 143 -8.45 -1.09 -16.27
C LEU A 143 -7.97 0.28 -16.79
N PRO A 144 -8.82 1.05 -17.47
CA PRO A 144 -8.53 2.45 -17.79
C PRO A 144 -8.14 3.28 -16.56
N ARG A 145 -7.24 4.27 -16.72
CA ARG A 145 -6.67 5.07 -15.61
C ARG A 145 -7.73 5.68 -14.69
N GLU A 146 -8.83 6.18 -15.24
CA GLU A 146 -9.93 6.77 -14.48
C GLU A 146 -10.60 5.74 -13.55
N ARG A 147 -10.71 4.49 -14.00
CA ARG A 147 -11.24 3.38 -13.17
C ARG A 147 -10.23 2.91 -12.15
N GLN A 148 -8.94 2.94 -12.48
CA GLN A 148 -7.88 2.62 -11.52
C GLN A 148 -7.89 3.60 -10.34
N ALA A 149 -8.14 4.90 -10.58
CA ALA A 149 -8.24 5.90 -9.52
C ALA A 149 -9.39 5.60 -8.55
N VAL A 150 -10.61 5.36 -9.08
CA VAL A 150 -11.77 5.01 -8.26
C VAL A 150 -11.55 3.71 -7.49
N LEU A 151 -11.03 2.67 -8.15
CA LEU A 151 -10.77 1.39 -7.53
C LEU A 151 -9.67 1.46 -6.46
N GLY A 152 -8.61 2.25 -6.69
CA GLY A 152 -7.57 2.51 -5.71
C GLY A 152 -8.14 3.12 -4.44
N ARG A 153 -9.05 4.10 -4.56
CA ARG A 153 -9.74 4.68 -3.39
C ARG A 153 -10.72 3.70 -2.74
N GLN A 154 -11.33 2.78 -3.49
CA GLN A 154 -12.15 1.71 -2.88
C GLN A 154 -11.28 0.78 -2.05
N ASN A 155 -10.11 0.40 -2.54
CA ASN A 155 -9.16 -0.39 -1.77
C ASN A 155 -8.71 0.34 -0.50
N ILE A 156 -8.45 1.64 -0.58
CA ILE A 156 -8.14 2.49 0.58
C ILE A 156 -9.31 2.45 1.57
N TYR A 157 -10.51 2.82 1.13
CA TYR A 157 -11.68 2.86 2.01
C TYR A 157 -11.97 1.51 2.67
N ASP A 158 -12.02 0.43 1.90
CA ASP A 158 -12.37 -0.89 2.42
C ASP A 158 -11.24 -1.48 3.28
N GLY A 159 -9.99 -1.24 2.86
CA GLY A 159 -8.82 -1.83 3.50
C GLY A 159 -8.46 -1.20 4.85
N LEU A 160 -8.80 0.08 5.04
CA LEU A 160 -8.50 0.84 6.26
C LEU A 160 -9.53 0.68 7.38
N TRP A 161 -10.62 -0.06 7.17
CA TRP A 161 -11.51 -0.47 8.27
C TRP A 161 -10.86 -1.43 9.25
N THR A 162 -9.90 -2.23 8.79
CA THR A 162 -9.28 -3.29 9.60
C THR A 162 -7.80 -3.06 9.88
N ARG A 163 -7.21 -2.00 9.33
CA ARG A 163 -5.76 -1.72 9.35
C ARG A 163 -5.54 -0.22 9.36
N ILE A 164 -4.55 0.25 10.12
CA ILE A 164 -4.14 1.65 10.05
C ILE A 164 -3.40 1.94 8.74
N PRO A 165 -3.41 3.19 8.23
CA PRO A 165 -2.77 3.55 6.97
C PRO A 165 -1.32 3.08 6.80
N SER A 166 -0.50 3.27 7.84
CA SER A 166 0.93 2.98 7.81
C SER A 166 1.26 1.48 7.69
N MET A 167 0.30 0.59 7.98
CA MET A 167 0.43 -0.85 7.79
C MET A 167 0.15 -1.32 6.36
N CYS A 168 -0.24 -0.40 5.47
CA CYS A 168 -0.77 -0.71 4.16
C CYS A 168 0.14 -0.22 3.04
N TRP A 169 0.23 -1.01 1.96
CA TRP A 169 0.82 -0.56 0.71
C TRP A 169 -0.07 -0.88 -0.49
N THR A 170 0.02 -0.02 -1.51
CA THR A 170 -0.60 -0.22 -2.82
C THR A 170 0.45 -0.20 -3.91
N PHE A 171 0.12 -0.75 -5.07
CA PHE A 171 1.00 -0.85 -6.22
C PHE A 171 0.56 0.13 -7.31
N VAL A 172 1.53 0.87 -7.84
CA VAL A 172 1.31 1.88 -8.89
C VAL A 172 2.25 1.56 -10.07
N PRO A 173 1.80 0.74 -11.04
CA PRO A 173 2.59 0.50 -12.23
C PRO A 173 2.56 1.73 -13.14
N LEU A 174 3.73 2.21 -13.55
CA LEU A 174 3.86 3.33 -14.47
C LEU A 174 3.86 2.87 -15.94
N THR A 175 4.46 1.72 -16.21
CA THR A 175 4.41 1.06 -17.54
C THR A 175 3.27 0.05 -17.61
N GLN A 176 2.93 -0.41 -18.82
CA GLN A 176 1.90 -1.43 -18.99
C GLN A 176 2.18 -2.64 -18.09
N TYR A 177 1.18 -3.03 -17.30
CA TYR A 177 1.26 -4.17 -16.40
C TYR A 177 0.10 -5.13 -16.68
N HIS A 178 0.45 -6.35 -17.08
CA HIS A 178 -0.46 -7.29 -17.74
C HIS A 178 -1.02 -6.73 -19.06
N GLY A 179 -2.28 -6.29 -19.08
CA GLY A 179 -2.98 -5.79 -20.26
C GLY A 179 -3.47 -4.34 -20.15
N GLY A 180 -4.53 -4.00 -20.88
CA GLY A 180 -5.19 -2.68 -20.83
C GLY A 180 -4.65 -1.63 -21.80
N GLY A 181 -3.44 -1.83 -22.33
CA GLY A 181 -2.87 -0.99 -23.39
C GLY A 181 -2.71 0.48 -22.99
N ALA A 182 -2.83 1.37 -23.98
CA ALA A 182 -2.63 2.81 -23.80
C ALA A 182 -3.62 3.48 -22.85
N ALA A 183 -4.83 2.91 -22.67
CA ALA A 183 -5.83 3.47 -21.75
C ALA A 183 -5.49 3.21 -20.27
N ALA A 184 -4.73 2.15 -19.99
CA ALA A 184 -4.34 1.73 -18.64
C ALA A 184 -2.92 2.18 -18.24
N THR A 185 -2.06 2.44 -19.23
CA THR A 185 -0.65 2.75 -19.01
C THR A 185 -0.45 4.21 -18.60
N MET A 186 0.40 4.48 -17.60
CA MET A 186 0.69 5.86 -17.14
C MET A 186 1.82 6.51 -17.94
N GLU A 187 2.78 5.74 -18.47
CA GLU A 187 3.81 6.27 -19.36
C GLU A 187 3.28 6.50 -20.80
N PRO A 188 3.65 7.60 -21.47
CA PRO A 188 4.50 8.70 -20.98
C PRO A 188 3.79 9.55 -19.90
N LEU A 189 4.48 9.78 -18.78
CA LEU A 189 3.92 10.44 -17.60
C LEU A 189 3.48 11.87 -17.91
N LYS A 190 4.22 12.55 -18.78
CA LYS A 190 3.94 13.93 -19.21
C LYS A 190 2.59 14.10 -19.90
N ASP A 191 2.08 13.03 -20.51
CA ASP A 191 0.80 13.06 -21.22
C ASP A 191 -0.37 12.71 -20.27
N HIS A 192 -0.07 12.30 -19.03
CA HIS A 192 -1.00 11.78 -18.04
C HIS A 192 -0.82 12.42 -16.64
N LEU A 193 -0.41 13.69 -16.59
CA LEU A 193 -0.12 14.42 -15.34
C LEU A 193 -1.28 14.38 -14.32
N VAL A 194 -2.52 14.55 -14.78
CA VAL A 194 -3.71 14.54 -13.91
C VAL A 194 -3.92 13.18 -13.27
N ASP A 195 -3.79 12.10 -14.04
CA ASP A 195 -3.92 10.74 -13.55
C ASP A 195 -2.78 10.40 -12.56
N TYR A 196 -1.56 10.84 -12.88
CA TYR A 196 -0.38 10.60 -12.05
C TYR A 196 -0.45 11.35 -10.72
N GLU A 197 -0.88 12.61 -10.73
CA GLU A 197 -1.12 13.40 -9.51
C GLU A 197 -2.22 12.77 -8.66
N ASN A 198 -3.35 12.38 -9.24
CA ASN A 198 -4.43 11.75 -8.48
C ASN A 198 -3.97 10.47 -7.77
N GLN A 199 -3.14 9.64 -8.42
CA GLN A 199 -2.55 8.45 -7.78
C GLN A 199 -1.63 8.83 -6.60
N MET A 200 -0.79 9.85 -6.75
CA MET A 200 0.04 10.33 -5.64
C MET A 200 -0.81 10.85 -4.49
N MET A 201 -1.78 11.71 -4.78
CA MET A 201 -2.55 12.43 -3.78
C MET A 201 -3.50 11.53 -3.02
N GLN A 202 -4.12 10.53 -3.67
CA GLN A 202 -4.94 9.55 -2.94
C GLN A 202 -4.10 8.64 -2.03
N ASN A 203 -2.89 8.26 -2.44
CA ASN A 203 -2.05 7.33 -1.68
C ASN A 203 -1.37 8.05 -0.52
N TYR A 204 -0.61 9.12 -0.81
CA TYR A 204 0.06 9.91 0.22
C TYR A 204 -0.93 10.62 1.15
N GLY A 205 -2.04 11.07 0.57
CA GLY A 205 -3.10 11.74 1.33
C GLY A 205 -3.89 10.83 2.24
N SER A 206 -3.89 9.51 2.01
CA SER A 206 -4.53 8.54 2.92
C SER A 206 -3.56 7.88 3.89
N GLY A 207 -2.26 8.24 3.85
CA GLY A 207 -1.20 7.58 4.63
C GLY A 207 -0.82 6.18 4.13
N VAL A 208 -1.36 5.76 2.98
CA VAL A 208 -1.06 4.46 2.38
C VAL A 208 0.22 4.55 1.56
N GLN A 209 1.13 3.60 1.78
CA GLN A 209 2.42 3.61 1.09
C GLN A 209 2.27 3.14 -0.36
N ALA A 210 2.71 3.95 -1.32
CA ALA A 210 2.69 3.58 -2.73
C ALA A 210 4.02 2.97 -3.18
N CYS A 211 3.96 1.77 -3.78
CA CYS A 211 5.07 1.13 -4.47
C CYS A 211 4.98 1.44 -5.98
N TYR A 212 5.74 2.43 -6.44
CA TYR A 212 5.82 2.80 -7.85
C TYR A 212 6.73 1.83 -8.60
N ARG A 213 6.23 1.26 -9.71
CA ARG A 213 7.01 0.37 -10.58
C ARG A 213 7.15 0.96 -11.97
N GLY A 214 8.38 1.26 -12.35
CA GLY A 214 8.73 1.73 -13.68
C GLY A 214 10.23 2.01 -13.77
N PRO A 215 10.74 2.33 -14.97
CA PRO A 215 12.15 2.64 -15.17
C PRO A 215 12.56 4.00 -14.57
N ARG A 216 11.60 4.88 -14.26
CA ARG A 216 11.82 6.26 -13.78
C ARG A 216 10.58 6.79 -13.05
N LEU A 217 10.75 7.85 -12.27
CA LEU A 217 9.66 8.56 -11.58
C LEU A 217 9.14 9.79 -12.33
N TYR A 218 9.91 10.28 -13.30
CA TYR A 218 9.60 11.43 -14.15
C TYR A 218 10.33 11.27 -15.50
N ASP A 219 9.70 11.74 -16.57
CA ASP A 219 10.18 11.64 -17.96
C ASP A 219 10.27 12.99 -18.68
N ALA A 220 9.90 14.09 -18.01
CA ALA A 220 9.92 15.47 -18.49
C ALA A 220 10.08 16.45 -17.30
N PRO A 221 10.45 17.71 -17.54
CA PRO A 221 10.52 18.73 -16.48
C PRO A 221 9.21 18.87 -15.68
N GLU A 222 8.07 18.88 -16.37
CA GLU A 222 6.75 19.06 -15.76
C GLU A 222 6.36 17.86 -14.87
N THR A 223 6.76 16.65 -15.24
CA THR A 223 6.52 15.46 -14.40
C THR A 223 7.41 15.45 -13.17
N LYS A 224 8.63 15.97 -13.28
CA LYS A 224 9.51 16.16 -12.12
C LYS A 224 8.94 17.20 -11.16
N ASP A 225 8.47 18.33 -11.67
CA ASP A 225 7.88 19.40 -10.86
C ASP A 225 6.62 18.92 -10.13
N LEU A 226 5.78 18.14 -10.81
CA LEU A 226 4.60 17.51 -10.21
C LEU A 226 4.97 16.57 -9.06
N VAL A 227 5.97 15.71 -9.25
CA VAL A 227 6.46 14.79 -8.20
C VAL A 227 7.00 15.58 -7.02
N VAL A 228 7.84 16.61 -7.25
CA VAL A 228 8.42 17.44 -6.18
C VAL A 228 7.31 18.12 -5.39
N LYS A 229 6.36 18.78 -6.07
CA LYS A 229 5.21 19.45 -5.44
C LYS A 229 4.40 18.49 -4.58
N SER A 230 4.09 17.30 -5.09
CA SER A 230 3.29 16.29 -4.38
C SER A 230 4.01 15.79 -3.13
N ILE A 231 5.33 15.55 -3.21
CA ILE A 231 6.14 15.10 -2.08
C ILE A 231 6.36 16.20 -1.05
N ASP A 232 6.53 17.45 -1.47
CA ASP A 232 6.67 18.59 -0.55
C ASP A 232 5.37 18.84 0.20
N TRP A 233 4.22 18.74 -0.48
CA TRP A 233 2.91 18.76 0.18
C TRP A 233 2.77 17.63 1.20
N TYR A 234 3.12 16.39 0.83
CA TYR A 234 3.07 15.25 1.75
C TYR A 234 3.99 15.47 2.95
N LYS A 235 5.21 15.97 2.75
CA LYS A 235 6.16 16.27 3.83
C LYS A 235 5.62 17.32 4.79
N LYS A 236 4.97 18.36 4.28
CA LYS A 236 4.37 19.41 5.09
C LYS A 236 3.29 18.87 6.03
N TYR A 237 2.43 17.99 5.53
CA TYR A 237 1.30 17.45 6.30
C TYR A 237 1.52 16.03 6.83
N ARG A 238 2.76 15.54 6.80
CA ARG A 238 3.08 14.12 7.03
C ARG A 238 2.52 13.61 8.36
N ASP A 239 2.62 14.41 9.42
CA ASP A 239 2.23 13.98 10.76
C ASP A 239 0.72 13.68 10.83
N ILE A 240 -0.12 14.56 10.27
CA ILE A 240 -1.57 14.31 10.21
C ILE A 240 -1.93 13.26 9.15
N LEU A 241 -1.27 13.24 7.98
CA LEU A 241 -1.52 12.26 6.90
C LEU A 241 -1.10 10.83 7.26
N ASN A 242 -0.38 10.62 8.36
CA ASN A 242 -0.07 9.28 8.89
C ASN A 242 -0.83 8.95 10.19
N SER A 243 -1.81 9.78 10.56
CA SER A 243 -2.69 9.55 11.72
C SER A 243 -3.92 8.72 11.36
N ASP A 244 -4.74 8.38 12.35
CA ASP A 244 -5.96 7.60 12.16
C ASP A 244 -6.97 8.30 11.24
N ILE A 245 -7.78 7.51 10.54
CA ILE A 245 -8.76 7.98 9.56
C ILE A 245 -10.20 7.76 10.07
N ILE A 246 -11.04 8.77 9.84
CA ILE A 246 -12.49 8.65 9.78
C ILE A 246 -12.92 8.53 8.32
N HIS A 247 -13.63 7.45 8.01
CA HIS A 247 -14.24 7.24 6.71
C HIS A 247 -15.44 8.17 6.53
N LEU A 248 -15.45 8.97 5.45
CA LEU A 248 -16.59 9.85 5.13
C LEU A 248 -17.52 9.17 4.12
N ARG A 249 -17.06 8.99 2.88
CA ARG A 249 -17.89 8.40 1.82
C ARG A 249 -17.08 7.45 0.94
N ARG A 250 -17.58 6.22 0.80
CA ARG A 250 -16.98 5.19 -0.05
C ARG A 250 -17.04 5.59 -1.53
N PRO A 251 -15.97 5.37 -2.32
CA PRO A 251 -15.97 5.69 -3.74
C PRO A 251 -16.97 4.86 -4.55
N SER A 252 -17.70 5.55 -5.42
CA SER A 252 -18.73 4.96 -6.30
C SER A 252 -18.48 5.22 -7.79
N GLY A 253 -17.61 6.16 -8.13
CA GLY A 253 -17.41 6.65 -9.49
C GLY A 253 -18.54 7.53 -10.03
N LYS A 254 -19.56 7.84 -9.22
CA LYS A 254 -20.75 8.62 -9.65
C LYS A 254 -20.97 9.91 -8.88
N ASP A 255 -20.36 10.04 -7.71
CA ASP A 255 -20.46 11.21 -6.83
C ASP A 255 -19.14 11.35 -6.06
N TRP A 256 -19.02 12.37 -5.21
CA TRP A 256 -17.83 12.55 -4.38
C TRP A 256 -17.55 11.36 -3.48
N ASP A 257 -16.27 11.23 -3.14
CA ASP A 257 -15.77 10.30 -2.13
C ASP A 257 -14.69 10.97 -1.29
N GLY A 258 -14.39 10.44 -0.11
CA GLY A 258 -13.44 11.10 0.77
C GLY A 258 -13.27 10.46 2.13
N PHE A 259 -12.26 10.97 2.83
CA PHE A 259 -11.83 10.54 4.16
C PHE A 259 -11.27 11.74 4.93
N MET A 260 -11.13 11.59 6.23
CA MET A 260 -10.53 12.61 7.10
C MET A 260 -9.57 11.98 8.09
N HIS A 261 -8.34 12.46 8.14
CA HIS A 261 -7.42 12.15 9.23
C HIS A 261 -7.80 12.93 10.50
N VAL A 262 -7.55 12.33 11.66
CA VAL A 262 -7.76 12.97 12.97
C VAL A 262 -6.59 12.69 13.91
N ASN A 263 -6.14 13.72 14.62
CA ASN A 263 -5.15 13.57 15.67
C ASN A 263 -5.25 14.73 16.69
N PRO A 264 -5.74 14.50 17.91
CA PRO A 264 -5.91 15.57 18.90
C PRO A 264 -4.60 16.10 19.48
N GLN A 265 -3.47 15.43 19.22
CA GLN A 265 -2.15 15.81 19.72
C GLN A 265 -1.38 16.74 18.77
N LEU A 266 -1.87 16.95 17.55
CA LEU A 266 -1.22 17.78 16.54
C LEU A 266 -1.80 19.19 16.50
N ARG A 267 -1.07 20.08 15.81
CA ARG A 267 -1.54 21.42 15.48
C ARG A 267 -2.69 21.34 14.47
N GLU A 268 -2.45 20.69 13.34
CA GLU A 268 -3.48 20.26 12.39
C GLU A 268 -4.20 19.04 12.97
N LYS A 269 -5.31 19.28 13.68
CA LYS A 269 -6.07 18.22 14.36
C LYS A 269 -6.93 17.39 13.43
N GLY A 270 -7.25 17.92 12.25
CA GLY A 270 -7.95 17.21 11.20
C GLY A 270 -7.43 17.56 9.81
N PHE A 271 -7.49 16.59 8.89
CA PHE A 271 -7.18 16.79 7.48
C PHE A 271 -8.18 16.02 6.61
N ALA A 272 -9.08 16.72 5.94
CA ALA A 272 -10.11 16.11 5.11
C ALA A 272 -9.75 16.19 3.63
N MET A 273 -9.88 15.07 2.90
CA MET A 273 -9.71 15.01 1.45
C MET A 273 -10.99 14.54 0.77
N PHE A 274 -11.34 15.23 -0.31
CA PHE A 274 -12.52 14.97 -1.12
C PHE A 274 -12.12 14.83 -2.59
N PHE A 275 -12.68 13.82 -3.25
CA PHE A 275 -12.38 13.47 -4.63
C PHE A 275 -13.64 13.53 -5.47
N ASN A 276 -13.51 13.98 -6.72
CA ASN A 276 -14.59 14.04 -7.69
C ASN A 276 -14.21 13.22 -8.92
N PRO A 277 -14.79 12.02 -9.11
CA PRO A 277 -14.51 11.16 -10.26
C PRO A 277 -15.29 11.55 -11.52
N THR A 278 -16.03 12.67 -11.50
CA THR A 278 -16.91 13.08 -12.62
C THR A 278 -16.28 14.20 -13.44
N ASN A 279 -16.80 14.40 -14.65
CA ASN A 279 -16.32 15.40 -15.60
C ASN A 279 -16.81 16.83 -15.32
N ASN A 280 -17.60 17.04 -14.26
CA ASN A 280 -18.13 18.35 -13.92
C ASN A 280 -17.67 18.74 -12.53
N GLU A 281 -17.45 20.04 -12.31
CA GLU A 281 -17.25 20.57 -10.97
C GLU A 281 -18.43 20.18 -10.07
N MET A 282 -18.11 19.88 -8.81
CA MET A 282 -19.08 19.48 -7.82
C MET A 282 -19.04 20.40 -6.61
N VAL A 283 -20.20 20.90 -6.21
CA VAL A 283 -20.39 21.61 -4.95
C VAL A 283 -21.26 20.77 -4.03
N ARG A 284 -20.82 20.56 -2.78
CA ARG A 284 -21.54 19.78 -1.76
C ARG A 284 -21.45 20.46 -0.41
N GLU A 285 -22.51 20.33 0.38
CA GLU A 285 -22.44 20.57 1.82
C GLU A 285 -22.10 19.23 2.49
N ILE A 286 -20.98 19.20 3.22
CA ILE A 286 -20.46 17.97 3.83
C ILE A 286 -20.33 18.19 5.33
N MET A 287 -20.90 17.27 6.09
CA MET A 287 -20.76 17.21 7.53
C MET A 287 -19.45 16.51 7.89
N LEU A 288 -18.60 17.19 8.67
CA LEU A 288 -17.34 16.64 9.19
C LEU A 288 -17.50 16.27 10.67
N PRO A 289 -17.29 15.00 11.04
CA PRO A 289 -17.29 14.60 12.45
C PRO A 289 -15.96 15.00 13.10
N LEU A 290 -15.98 15.95 14.03
CA LEU A 290 -14.78 16.45 14.69
C LEU A 290 -14.57 15.89 16.11
N TYR A 291 -15.43 14.99 16.59
CA TYR A 291 -15.31 14.46 17.96
C TYR A 291 -13.89 13.96 18.31
N TYR A 292 -13.27 13.19 17.42
CA TYR A 292 -11.93 12.63 17.63
C TYR A 292 -10.78 13.60 17.36
N THR A 293 -11.05 14.82 16.86
CA THR A 293 -10.01 15.87 16.76
C THR A 293 -9.74 16.53 18.10
N GLY A 294 -10.62 16.36 19.10
CA GLY A 294 -10.49 17.03 20.40
C GLY A 294 -10.83 18.52 20.38
N ILE A 295 -11.41 19.04 19.30
CA ILE A 295 -11.96 20.39 19.23
C ILE A 295 -13.33 20.40 19.94
N ILE A 296 -13.57 21.37 20.82
CA ILE A 296 -14.76 21.38 21.69
C ILE A 296 -15.79 22.44 21.36
N GLU A 297 -15.40 23.60 20.83
CA GLU A 297 -16.31 24.75 20.62
C GLU A 297 -16.26 25.31 19.21
N THR A 298 -15.07 25.71 18.76
CA THR A 298 -14.85 26.33 17.45
C THR A 298 -13.71 25.63 16.73
N ALA A 299 -13.97 25.22 15.49
CA ALA A 299 -12.95 24.72 14.56
C ALA A 299 -12.52 25.84 13.62
N ILE A 300 -11.21 25.95 13.38
CA ILE A 300 -10.66 26.81 12.33
C ILE A 300 -10.40 25.93 11.12
N VAL A 301 -11.10 26.20 10.02
CA VAL A 301 -11.00 25.41 8.79
C VAL A 301 -10.39 26.25 7.69
N ARG A 302 -9.39 25.70 7.00
CA ARG A 302 -8.78 26.30 5.82
C ARG A 302 -8.91 25.38 4.63
N GLU A 303 -9.37 25.92 3.51
CA GLU A 303 -9.26 25.25 2.22
C GLU A 303 -7.83 25.39 1.69
N LYS A 304 -7.15 24.26 1.48
CA LYS A 304 -5.75 24.24 1.07
C LYS A 304 -4.86 25.17 1.93
N GLU A 305 -4.21 26.12 1.27
CA GLU A 305 -3.35 27.15 1.86
C GLU A 305 -4.02 28.54 1.88
N GLY A 306 -5.35 28.58 1.72
CA GLY A 306 -6.13 29.81 1.59
C GLY A 306 -6.47 30.49 2.92
N GLU A 307 -7.57 31.24 2.92
CA GLU A 307 -8.07 31.90 4.12
C GLU A 307 -8.74 30.91 5.09
N THR A 308 -8.64 31.20 6.38
CA THR A 308 -9.30 30.45 7.44
C THR A 308 -10.73 30.92 7.65
N LYS A 309 -11.60 30.01 8.08
CA LYS A 309 -12.98 30.29 8.48
C LYS A 309 -13.28 29.58 9.80
N GLU A 310 -14.00 30.26 10.67
CA GLU A 310 -14.43 29.70 11.95
C GLU A 310 -15.77 28.99 11.82
N TYR A 311 -15.88 27.82 12.45
CA TYR A 311 -17.10 27.03 12.51
C TYR A 311 -17.38 26.68 13.97
N LYS A 312 -18.55 27.08 14.48
CA LYS A 312 -19.03 26.60 15.77
C LYS A 312 -19.48 25.15 15.62
N LEU A 313 -19.02 24.30 16.52
CA LEU A 313 -19.40 22.89 16.53
C LEU A 313 -20.86 22.74 16.93
N SER A 314 -21.53 21.80 16.28
CA SER A 314 -22.83 21.29 16.72
C SER A 314 -22.67 20.47 18.01
N ARG A 315 -23.78 20.16 18.69
CA ARG A 315 -23.76 19.39 19.94
C ARG A 315 -23.12 18.00 19.82
N ASP A 316 -23.15 17.42 18.62
CA ASP A 316 -22.52 16.14 18.27
C ASP A 316 -21.06 16.30 17.82
N TYR A 317 -20.46 17.47 18.01
CA TYR A 317 -19.10 17.83 17.60
C TYR A 317 -18.88 17.81 16.08
N SER A 318 -19.94 17.99 15.28
CA SER A 318 -19.82 18.13 13.83
C SER A 318 -19.83 19.58 13.36
N ILE A 319 -19.27 19.81 12.18
CA ILE A 319 -19.44 21.05 11.41
C ILE A 319 -19.92 20.71 10.00
N THR A 320 -20.69 21.60 9.36
CA THR A 320 -21.03 21.48 7.95
C THR A 320 -20.27 22.50 7.14
N ILE A 321 -19.49 22.04 6.16
CA ILE A 321 -18.72 22.90 5.27
C ILE A 321 -19.22 22.79 3.83
N LYS A 322 -19.17 23.90 3.09
CA LYS A 322 -19.41 23.91 1.64
C LYS A 322 -18.09 23.59 0.93
N VAL A 323 -18.06 22.50 0.19
CA VAL A 323 -16.88 22.00 -0.52
C VAL A 323 -17.11 22.10 -2.02
N THR A 324 -16.15 22.70 -2.73
CA THR A 324 -16.09 22.69 -4.20
C THR A 324 -14.96 21.76 -4.64
N ILE A 325 -15.27 20.77 -5.46
CA ILE A 325 -14.30 19.77 -5.94
C ILE A 325 -14.27 19.83 -7.47
N PRO A 326 -13.14 20.23 -8.09
CA PRO A 326 -13.03 20.28 -9.55
C PRO A 326 -13.25 18.91 -10.20
N ALA A 327 -13.65 18.92 -11.47
CA ALA A 327 -13.82 17.69 -12.26
C ALA A 327 -12.54 16.85 -12.29
N ASN A 328 -12.68 15.51 -12.17
CA ASN A 328 -11.58 14.55 -12.21
C ASN A 328 -10.40 14.90 -11.27
N SER A 329 -10.71 15.51 -10.13
CA SER A 329 -9.70 16.09 -9.23
C SER A 329 -10.09 15.92 -7.77
N TYR A 330 -9.39 16.62 -6.90
CA TYR A 330 -9.55 16.56 -5.46
C TYR A 330 -9.49 17.96 -4.84
N ASN A 331 -9.98 18.06 -3.62
CA ASN A 331 -9.79 19.21 -2.75
C ASN A 331 -9.50 18.73 -1.33
N TRP A 332 -8.84 19.56 -0.52
CA TRP A 332 -8.51 19.22 0.85
C TRP A 332 -8.63 20.41 1.78
N TYR A 333 -8.91 20.10 3.05
CA TYR A 333 -9.16 21.06 4.11
C TYR A 333 -8.36 20.68 5.34
N VAL A 334 -7.70 21.66 5.95
CA VAL A 334 -7.03 21.53 7.25
C VAL A 334 -7.95 22.08 8.32
N ILE A 335 -8.04 21.36 9.44
CA ILE A 335 -8.85 21.70 10.60
C ILE A 335 -7.92 21.82 11.82
N GLU A 336 -7.99 22.96 12.51
CA GLU A 336 -7.22 23.30 13.71
C GLU A 336 -8.15 23.60 14.89
#